data_AF-A0A0K1EBX8-F1
#
_entry.id   AF-A0A0K1EBX8-F1
#
_cell.length_a   1.000
_cell.length_b   1.000
_cell.length_c   1.000
_cell.angle_alpha   90.00
_cell.angle_beta   90.00
_cell.angle_gamma   90.00
#
_symmetry.space_group_name_H-M   'P 1'
#
loop_
_entity.id
_entity.type
_entity.pdbx_description
1 polymer ?
#
loop_
_entity_poly.entity_id
_entity_poly.type
_entity_poly.pdbx_seq_one_letter_code
_entity_poly.pdbx_strand_id
1 'polypeptide(L)'
;MSIGVGLTVTLRVRMGSHDAHYAGELVDGARILGLFGDVATELLIRLDGDEGLFRAYEGIEFLAPVRAGDYIEATGVITKVGNTSRTMAFEARKVVTNLRDGGLPPSAADALADPVVVCRALGTCVVPKELQRRPRLVLPSLSAAPPDQALAELPEPRPIITPPPRVIVTPPSSELILTAAIVGAEITRKQTPWLPITAREIADEAARCRDAGAAVIHLHVRTADGAPSQDKGLFAEAIAAIREKTDVIVQTSTGGAVGMGGEERAQPLLCHPEMATLNCGTLNFGEEVFENPRPLIRDLCKRIREAGSVPELECYEVGHIEEALRLHAEGVLTGPLHFQFVLGVPGGIGAREEVVRFMMSQIPPGATWGVAAVGRHQRPMTELAMRLGGHARVGLEDNIYLDKGVLAEGSAPLVARAAAYAKTVGREVVDPARARQLLGLPGAGARAGEPRAS
;
A
#
# COMPACT_ATOMS: atom_id res chain seq x y z
N MET A 1 4.89 -32.86 -5.78
CA MET A 1 3.89 -32.48 -4.76
C MET A 1 2.51 -32.66 -5.35
N SER A 2 1.59 -33.32 -4.66
CA SER A 2 0.21 -33.43 -5.17
C SER A 2 -0.43 -32.05 -5.14
N ILE A 3 -0.96 -31.60 -6.27
CA ILE A 3 -1.71 -30.34 -6.39
C ILE A 3 -2.78 -30.29 -5.28
N GLY A 4 -2.82 -29.18 -4.52
CA GLY A 4 -3.85 -28.92 -3.51
C GLY A 4 -3.47 -29.13 -2.04
N VAL A 5 -2.38 -29.84 -1.73
CA VAL A 5 -1.89 -29.93 -0.33
C VAL A 5 -1.39 -28.58 0.14
N GLY A 6 -1.79 -28.16 1.34
CA GLY A 6 -1.53 -26.83 1.91
C GLY A 6 -2.58 -25.77 1.56
N LEU A 7 -3.55 -26.09 0.69
CA LEU A 7 -4.68 -25.20 0.44
C LEU A 7 -5.44 -24.95 1.75
N THR A 8 -5.63 -23.67 2.07
CA THR A 8 -6.15 -23.21 3.35
C THR A 8 -7.33 -22.27 3.15
N VAL A 9 -8.37 -22.43 3.97
CA VAL A 9 -9.56 -21.56 4.02
C VAL A 9 -9.85 -21.22 5.47
N THR A 10 -10.26 -19.98 5.72
CA THR A 10 -10.68 -19.50 7.03
C THR A 10 -12.02 -18.77 6.92
N LEU A 11 -12.97 -19.14 7.77
CA LEU A 11 -14.25 -18.46 7.94
C LEU A 11 -14.27 -17.75 9.29
N ARG A 12 -14.73 -16.50 9.30
CA ARG A 12 -14.94 -15.73 10.53
C ARG A 12 -16.42 -15.47 10.75
N VAL A 13 -16.96 -15.94 11.87
CA VAL A 13 -18.39 -15.87 12.18
C VAL A 13 -18.60 -15.38 13.61
N ARG A 14 -19.58 -14.48 13.81
CA ARG A 14 -20.07 -14.12 15.14
C ARG A 14 -21.08 -15.16 15.60
N MET A 15 -20.93 -15.67 16.81
CA MET A 15 -21.94 -16.51 17.45
C MET A 15 -23.12 -15.62 17.86
N GLY A 16 -24.30 -15.85 17.28
CA GLY A 16 -25.53 -15.19 17.66
C GLY A 16 -26.15 -15.80 18.91
N SER A 17 -27.16 -15.13 19.47
CA SER A 17 -27.93 -15.69 20.59
C SER A 17 -28.68 -16.97 20.19
N HIS A 18 -29.01 -17.14 18.91
CA HIS A 18 -29.63 -18.36 18.38
C HIS A 18 -28.66 -19.55 18.26
N ASP A 19 -27.34 -19.31 18.33
CA ASP A 19 -26.33 -20.37 18.35
C ASP A 19 -26.12 -20.92 19.77
N ALA A 20 -26.61 -20.23 20.81
CA ALA A 20 -26.54 -20.73 22.17
C ALA A 20 -27.51 -21.89 22.36
N HIS A 21 -27.00 -23.01 22.88
CA HIS A 21 -27.77 -24.23 23.07
C HIS A 21 -27.94 -24.60 24.54
N TYR A 22 -26.92 -24.32 25.37
CA TYR A 22 -26.92 -24.64 26.79
C TYR A 22 -27.08 -23.39 27.66
N ALA A 23 -27.38 -23.61 28.95
CA ALA A 23 -27.47 -22.55 29.94
C ALA A 23 -26.17 -21.72 30.00
N GLY A 24 -26.30 -20.43 30.32
CA GLY A 24 -25.17 -19.50 30.33
C GLY A 24 -24.69 -19.10 28.92
N GLU A 25 -25.59 -19.11 27.94
CA GLU A 25 -25.33 -18.72 26.55
C GLU A 25 -24.25 -19.55 25.85
N LEU A 26 -24.02 -20.78 26.33
CA LEU A 26 -22.98 -21.65 25.82
C LEU A 26 -23.44 -22.27 24.50
N VAL A 27 -22.58 -22.12 23.48
CA VAL A 27 -22.75 -22.68 22.14
C VAL A 27 -22.28 -24.13 22.18
N ASP A 28 -23.06 -25.03 21.56
CA ASP A 28 -22.68 -26.43 21.49
C ASP A 28 -21.53 -26.68 20.50
N GLY A 29 -20.80 -27.79 20.72
CA GLY A 29 -19.68 -28.15 19.86
C GLY A 29 -20.08 -28.47 18.40
N ALA A 30 -21.31 -28.92 18.15
CA ALA A 30 -21.76 -29.26 16.80
C ALA A 30 -21.85 -28.00 15.92
N ARG A 31 -22.12 -26.83 16.50
CA ARG A 31 -22.03 -25.56 15.77
C ARG A 31 -20.65 -25.31 15.17
N ILE A 32 -19.60 -25.64 15.92
CA ILE A 32 -18.20 -25.50 15.48
C ILE A 32 -17.88 -26.53 14.40
N LEU A 33 -18.38 -27.76 14.53
CA LEU A 33 -18.25 -28.78 13.47
C LEU A 33 -19.00 -28.39 12.20
N GLY A 34 -20.11 -27.66 12.31
CA GLY A 34 -20.80 -27.07 11.17
C GLY A 34 -19.91 -26.09 10.40
N LEU A 35 -19.18 -25.23 11.12
CA LEU A 35 -18.20 -24.31 10.50
C LEU A 35 -17.07 -25.07 9.78
N PHE A 36 -16.58 -26.17 10.37
CA PHE A 36 -15.58 -27.03 9.70
C PHE A 36 -16.16 -27.68 8.45
N GLY A 37 -17.44 -28.04 8.44
CA GLY A 37 -18.17 -28.48 7.24
C GLY A 37 -18.12 -27.43 6.13
N ASP A 38 -18.52 -26.19 6.43
CA ASP A 38 -18.51 -25.08 5.47
C ASP A 38 -17.11 -24.80 4.90
N VAL A 39 -16.10 -24.77 5.79
CA VAL A 39 -14.69 -24.63 5.40
C VAL A 39 -14.25 -25.76 4.46
N ALA A 40 -14.62 -27.01 4.79
CA ALA A 40 -14.27 -28.17 3.98
C ALA A 40 -14.93 -28.10 2.60
N THR A 41 -16.22 -27.74 2.54
CA THR A 41 -16.94 -27.55 1.28
C THR A 41 -16.24 -26.52 0.41
N GLU A 42 -15.85 -25.37 0.96
CA GLU A 42 -15.13 -24.35 0.21
C GLU A 42 -13.77 -24.84 -0.30
N LEU A 43 -13.02 -25.59 0.52
CA LEU A 43 -11.75 -26.21 0.10
C LEU A 43 -11.93 -27.15 -1.09
N LEU A 44 -13.00 -27.94 -1.11
CA LEU A 44 -13.32 -28.85 -2.21
C LEU A 44 -13.78 -28.10 -3.46
N ILE A 45 -14.60 -27.05 -3.32
CA ILE A 45 -14.98 -26.20 -4.44
C ILE A 45 -13.72 -25.59 -5.07
N ARG A 46 -12.80 -25.07 -4.25
CA ARG A 46 -11.57 -24.42 -4.74
C ARG A 46 -10.63 -25.41 -5.42
N LEU A 47 -10.45 -26.61 -4.87
CA LEU A 47 -9.53 -27.61 -5.41
C LEU A 47 -10.13 -28.38 -6.60
N ASP A 48 -11.36 -28.87 -6.41
CA ASP A 48 -11.98 -29.86 -7.27
C ASP A 48 -13.16 -29.30 -8.06
N GLY A 49 -13.72 -28.15 -7.69
CA GLY A 49 -14.86 -27.54 -8.37
C GLY A 49 -16.18 -28.22 -8.06
N ASP A 50 -16.26 -28.87 -6.90
CA ASP A 50 -17.41 -29.61 -6.41
C ASP A 50 -17.49 -29.47 -4.90
N GLU A 51 -18.69 -29.49 -4.34
CA GLU A 51 -18.90 -29.38 -2.89
C GLU A 51 -18.45 -30.62 -2.13
N GLY A 52 -18.37 -31.76 -2.81
CA GLY A 52 -17.98 -33.03 -2.23
C GLY A 52 -18.89 -33.51 -1.11
N LEU A 53 -18.45 -34.58 -0.44
CA LEU A 53 -19.13 -35.15 0.72
C LEU A 53 -18.15 -35.24 1.89
N PHE A 54 -18.51 -34.66 3.04
CA PHE A 54 -17.78 -34.86 4.28
C PHE A 54 -18.05 -36.28 4.80
N ARG A 55 -17.02 -37.14 4.79
CA ARG A 55 -17.20 -38.58 5.07
C ARG A 55 -17.09 -38.90 6.54
N ALA A 56 -16.08 -38.37 7.22
CA ALA A 56 -15.80 -38.68 8.61
C ALA A 56 -14.90 -37.62 9.25
N TYR A 57 -15.12 -37.40 10.55
CA TYR A 57 -14.17 -36.74 11.41
C TYR A 57 -13.33 -37.77 12.18
N GLU A 58 -12.11 -37.37 12.53
CA GLU A 58 -11.18 -38.10 13.39
C GLU A 58 -10.60 -37.13 14.43
N GLY A 59 -10.46 -37.55 15.69
CA GLY A 59 -9.79 -36.77 16.73
C GLY A 59 -10.39 -35.38 16.99
N ILE A 60 -11.71 -35.30 17.21
CA ILE A 60 -12.37 -34.03 17.58
C ILE A 60 -12.04 -33.71 19.04
N GLU A 61 -11.49 -32.52 19.28
CA GLU A 61 -11.14 -32.02 20.61
C GLU A 61 -11.77 -30.65 20.82
N PHE A 62 -12.62 -30.52 21.85
CA PHE A 62 -13.16 -29.23 22.31
C PHE A 62 -12.33 -28.71 23.46
N LEU A 63 -11.60 -27.61 23.25
CA LEU A 63 -10.52 -27.15 24.12
C LEU A 63 -10.92 -25.95 24.98
N ALA A 64 -11.91 -25.16 24.56
CA ALA A 64 -12.41 -24.01 25.32
C ALA A 64 -13.89 -23.73 25.01
N PRO A 65 -14.66 -23.18 25.97
CA PRO A 65 -16.07 -22.89 25.76
C PRO A 65 -16.28 -21.74 24.78
N VAL A 66 -17.30 -21.87 23.92
CA VAL A 66 -17.78 -20.82 23.02
C VAL A 66 -19.13 -20.33 23.51
N ARG A 67 -19.35 -19.02 23.51
CA ARG A 67 -20.60 -18.41 23.96
C ARG A 67 -21.16 -17.48 22.89
N ALA A 68 -22.45 -17.16 23.00
CA ALA A 68 -23.05 -16.12 22.18
C ALA A 68 -22.24 -14.81 22.25
N GLY A 69 -22.17 -14.05 21.17
CA GLY A 69 -21.36 -12.83 21.09
C GLY A 69 -19.87 -13.04 20.85
N ASP A 70 -19.33 -14.26 21.01
CA ASP A 70 -17.96 -14.56 20.61
C ASP A 70 -17.81 -14.49 19.08
N TYR A 71 -16.64 -14.07 18.60
CA TYR A 71 -16.26 -14.28 17.20
C TYR A 71 -15.31 -15.46 17.10
N ILE A 72 -15.65 -16.39 16.21
CA ILE A 72 -14.90 -17.60 15.94
C ILE A 72 -14.30 -17.52 14.54
N GLU A 73 -13.01 -17.81 14.44
CA GLU A 73 -12.31 -18.09 13.19
C GLU A 73 -12.10 -19.59 13.07
N ALA A 74 -12.79 -20.23 12.13
CA ALA A 74 -12.64 -21.64 11.81
C ALA A 74 -11.76 -21.77 10.56
N THR A 75 -10.66 -22.52 10.67
CA THR A 75 -9.68 -22.70 9.61
C THR A 75 -9.54 -24.17 9.26
N GLY A 76 -9.38 -24.47 7.98
CA GLY A 76 -9.13 -25.81 7.46
C GLY A 76 -7.99 -25.80 6.45
N VAL A 77 -7.18 -26.86 6.49
CA VAL A 77 -6.04 -27.06 5.59
C VAL A 77 -6.08 -28.46 5.00
N ILE A 78 -5.93 -28.59 3.68
CA ILE A 78 -5.77 -29.91 3.04
C ILE A 78 -4.38 -30.47 3.36
N THR A 79 -4.34 -31.58 4.10
CA THR A 79 -3.10 -32.26 4.50
C THR A 79 -2.74 -33.43 3.58
N LYS A 80 -3.73 -34.02 2.90
CA LYS A 80 -3.51 -35.12 1.95
C LYS A 80 -4.56 -35.12 0.84
N VAL A 81 -4.12 -35.36 -0.40
CA VAL A 81 -4.99 -35.55 -1.57
C VAL A 81 -4.81 -36.96 -2.11
N GLY A 82 -5.90 -37.72 -2.13
CA GLY A 82 -6.01 -39.03 -2.77
C GLY A 82 -6.70 -38.97 -4.13
N ASN A 83 -7.08 -40.13 -4.68
CA ASN A 83 -7.77 -40.20 -5.98
C ASN A 83 -9.18 -39.57 -5.93
N THR A 84 -9.92 -39.85 -4.85
CA THR A 84 -11.23 -39.26 -4.57
C THR A 84 -11.34 -38.70 -3.15
N SER A 85 -10.36 -38.93 -2.28
CA SER A 85 -10.37 -38.48 -0.89
C SER A 85 -9.49 -37.26 -0.66
N ARG A 86 -9.89 -36.40 0.28
CA ARG A 86 -9.12 -35.25 0.78
C ARG A 86 -9.12 -35.32 2.29
N THR A 87 -7.94 -35.42 2.89
CA THR A 87 -7.78 -35.32 4.34
C THR A 87 -7.45 -33.87 4.68
N MET A 88 -8.10 -33.37 5.72
CA MET A 88 -8.00 -31.98 6.16
C MET A 88 -7.77 -31.93 7.67
N ALA A 89 -7.04 -30.92 8.12
CA ALA A 89 -6.93 -30.55 9.52
C ALA A 89 -7.69 -29.25 9.77
N PHE A 90 -8.41 -29.19 10.87
CA PHE A 90 -9.28 -28.07 11.25
C PHE A 90 -8.92 -27.52 12.62
N GLU A 91 -8.99 -26.20 12.76
CA GLU A 91 -8.84 -25.51 14.04
C GLU A 91 -9.82 -24.32 14.09
N ALA A 92 -10.54 -24.20 15.20
CA ALA A 92 -11.39 -23.06 15.49
C ALA A 92 -10.77 -22.27 16.64
N ARG A 93 -10.68 -20.94 16.48
CA ARG A 93 -10.17 -20.01 17.48
C ARG A 93 -11.20 -18.95 17.81
N LYS A 94 -11.29 -18.59 19.08
CA LYS A 94 -12.00 -17.41 19.55
C LYS A 94 -11.08 -16.21 19.43
N VAL A 95 -11.53 -15.18 18.71
CA VAL A 95 -10.75 -13.96 18.44
C VAL A 95 -11.37 -12.71 19.05
N VAL A 96 -12.67 -12.75 19.37
CA VAL A 96 -13.36 -11.73 20.18
C VAL A 96 -14.21 -12.47 21.19
N THR A 97 -14.27 -11.96 22.41
CA THR A 97 -15.15 -12.53 23.45
C THR A 97 -15.92 -11.45 24.18
N ASN A 98 -17.17 -11.76 24.52
CA ASN A 98 -17.93 -10.92 25.44
C ASN A 98 -17.51 -11.25 26.88
N LEU A 99 -17.09 -10.22 27.62
CA LEU A 99 -16.33 -10.33 28.87
C LEU A 99 -17.15 -10.83 30.06
N ARG A 100 -18.46 -10.55 30.09
CA ARG A 100 -19.40 -11.01 31.13
C ARG A 100 -18.91 -10.85 32.59
N ASP A 101 -18.07 -9.86 32.85
CA ASP A 101 -17.49 -9.64 34.17
C ASP A 101 -18.41 -8.76 35.03
N GLY A 102 -18.47 -9.03 36.34
CA GLY A 102 -19.41 -8.46 37.31
C GLY A 102 -19.26 -6.96 37.57
N GLY A 103 -18.34 -6.28 36.89
CA GLY A 103 -18.14 -4.83 36.94
C GLY A 103 -18.27 -4.10 35.58
N LEU A 104 -18.51 -4.84 34.49
CA LEU A 104 -18.60 -4.27 33.14
C LEU A 104 -20.02 -4.34 32.58
N PRO A 105 -20.40 -3.46 31.62
CA PRO A 105 -21.68 -3.56 30.95
C PRO A 105 -21.87 -4.94 30.27
N PRO A 106 -23.10 -5.49 30.21
CA PRO A 106 -23.36 -6.80 29.57
C PRO A 106 -22.94 -6.89 28.09
N SER A 107 -22.80 -5.75 27.42
CA SER A 107 -22.34 -5.64 26.03
C SER A 107 -20.81 -5.53 25.88
N ALA A 108 -20.06 -5.51 26.97
CA ALA A 108 -18.60 -5.37 26.94
C ALA A 108 -17.95 -6.59 26.28
N ALA A 109 -17.01 -6.34 25.36
CA ALA A 109 -16.30 -7.37 24.62
C ALA A 109 -14.89 -6.91 24.29
N ASP A 110 -13.96 -7.86 24.27
CA ASP A 110 -12.56 -7.64 23.92
C ASP A 110 -12.19 -8.40 22.66
N ALA A 111 -11.42 -7.73 21.80
CA ALA A 111 -10.63 -8.40 20.78
C ALA A 111 -9.39 -9.01 21.45
N LEU A 112 -9.18 -10.31 21.26
CA LEU A 112 -8.12 -11.03 21.93
C LEU A 112 -6.81 -10.87 21.14
N ALA A 113 -5.78 -10.34 21.80
CA ALA A 113 -4.43 -10.27 21.23
C ALA A 113 -3.89 -11.69 20.96
N ASP A 114 -4.19 -12.63 21.85
CA ASP A 114 -3.89 -14.05 21.72
C ASP A 114 -5.21 -14.84 21.58
N PRO A 115 -5.56 -15.28 20.35
CA PRO A 115 -6.77 -16.06 20.13
C PRO A 115 -6.77 -17.38 20.90
N VAL A 116 -7.91 -17.73 21.48
CA VAL A 116 -8.05 -18.98 22.26
C VAL A 116 -8.51 -20.10 21.35
N VAL A 117 -7.77 -21.20 21.27
CA VAL A 117 -8.20 -22.38 20.51
C VAL A 117 -9.41 -23.02 21.20
N VAL A 118 -10.53 -23.15 20.48
CA VAL A 118 -11.78 -23.69 21.02
C VAL A 118 -12.07 -25.10 20.53
N CYS A 119 -11.62 -25.47 19.33
CA CYS A 119 -11.81 -26.82 18.79
C CYS A 119 -10.71 -27.19 17.80
N ARG A 120 -10.32 -28.46 17.76
CA ARG A 120 -9.50 -29.06 16.69
C ARG A 120 -10.17 -30.33 16.18
N ALA A 121 -9.93 -30.67 14.91
CA ALA A 121 -10.37 -31.93 14.34
C ALA A 121 -9.54 -32.30 13.10
N LEU A 122 -9.50 -33.58 12.76
CA LEU A 122 -9.17 -34.05 11.41
C LEU A 122 -10.45 -34.47 10.71
N GLY A 123 -10.49 -34.34 9.39
CA GLY A 123 -11.62 -34.82 8.60
C GLY A 123 -11.21 -35.34 7.25
N THR A 124 -12.03 -36.24 6.71
CA THR A 124 -11.88 -36.75 5.36
C THR A 124 -13.12 -36.43 4.56
N CYS A 125 -12.93 -35.78 3.42
CA CYS A 125 -13.98 -35.55 2.42
C CYS A 125 -13.73 -36.37 1.16
N VAL A 126 -14.78 -36.59 0.38
CA VAL A 126 -14.73 -37.34 -0.87
C VAL A 126 -15.34 -36.51 -2.00
N VAL A 127 -14.63 -36.40 -3.12
CA VAL A 127 -15.18 -35.90 -4.39
C VAL A 127 -14.98 -36.99 -5.44
N PRO A 128 -16.05 -37.63 -5.94
CA PRO A 128 -15.98 -38.63 -7.01
C PRO A 128 -15.24 -38.09 -8.24
N LYS A 129 -14.48 -38.96 -8.93
CA LYS A 129 -13.54 -38.54 -9.97
C LYS A 129 -14.23 -37.84 -11.15
N GLU A 130 -15.43 -38.29 -11.47
CA GLU A 130 -16.31 -37.77 -12.51
C GLU A 130 -16.86 -36.37 -12.21
N LEU A 131 -16.89 -35.96 -10.93
CA LEU A 131 -17.33 -34.62 -10.51
C LEU A 131 -16.17 -33.64 -10.33
N GLN A 132 -14.92 -34.12 -10.35
CA GLN A 132 -13.73 -33.27 -10.24
C GLN A 132 -13.52 -32.48 -11.53
N ARG A 133 -13.80 -31.18 -11.49
CA ARG A 133 -13.76 -30.26 -12.64
C ARG A 133 -12.54 -29.35 -12.66
N ARG A 134 -11.75 -29.29 -11.57
CA ARG A 134 -10.54 -28.44 -11.44
C ARG A 134 -10.80 -27.01 -11.95
N PRO A 135 -11.62 -26.24 -11.23
CA PRO A 135 -12.10 -24.96 -11.71
C PRO A 135 -10.91 -24.04 -11.97
N ARG A 136 -11.02 -23.21 -13.01
CA ARG A 136 -10.09 -22.08 -13.19
C ARG A 136 -10.30 -21.13 -12.01
N LEU A 137 -9.48 -21.27 -10.99
CA LEU A 137 -9.44 -20.38 -9.84
C LEU A 137 -9.33 -18.93 -10.33
N VAL A 138 -10.36 -18.13 -10.09
CA VAL A 138 -10.28 -16.66 -10.16
C VAL A 138 -10.07 -16.18 -8.72
N LEU A 139 -8.88 -16.37 -8.17
CA LEU A 139 -8.42 -15.70 -6.94
C LEU A 139 -6.91 -15.45 -7.00
N PRO A 140 -6.43 -14.33 -6.44
CA PRO A 140 -5.02 -13.95 -6.45
C PRO A 140 -4.21 -14.95 -5.62
N SER A 141 -3.09 -15.38 -6.17
CA SER A 141 -2.19 -16.37 -5.57
C SER A 141 -1.65 -15.90 -4.22
N LEU A 142 -2.06 -16.54 -3.13
CA LEU A 142 -1.26 -16.61 -1.91
C LEU A 142 -0.36 -17.85 -2.04
N SER A 143 0.84 -17.63 -2.57
CA SER A 143 1.91 -18.63 -2.58
C SER A 143 2.48 -18.74 -1.17
N ALA A 144 2.16 -19.81 -0.44
CA ALA A 144 3.02 -20.29 0.64
C ALA A 144 3.97 -21.35 0.07
N ALA A 145 5.26 -21.25 0.39
CA ALA A 145 6.25 -22.26 0.04
C ALA A 145 5.91 -23.62 0.69
N PRO A 146 6.27 -24.75 0.05
CA PRO A 146 5.94 -26.07 0.57
C PRO A 146 6.67 -26.36 1.90
N PRO A 147 6.02 -27.03 2.87
CA PRO A 147 6.70 -27.45 4.09
C PRO A 147 7.72 -28.56 3.81
N ASP A 148 8.87 -28.48 4.50
CA ASP A 148 9.90 -29.51 4.48
C ASP A 148 9.37 -30.86 4.99
N GLN A 149 9.99 -31.94 4.50
CA GLN A 149 9.57 -33.33 4.71
C GLN A 149 9.63 -33.75 6.18
N ALA A 150 8.53 -33.60 6.90
CA ALA A 150 8.20 -34.39 8.08
C ALA A 150 6.69 -34.69 8.09
N LEU A 151 6.33 -35.85 7.54
CA LEU A 151 5.00 -36.43 7.65
C LEU A 151 4.81 -37.01 9.05
N ALA A 152 4.19 -36.28 9.98
CA ALA A 152 3.43 -36.82 11.13
C ALA A 152 2.95 -35.75 12.14
N GLU A 153 3.46 -34.53 12.11
CA GLU A 153 3.10 -33.52 13.12
C GLU A 153 2.31 -32.38 12.48
N LEU A 154 1.27 -31.90 13.19
CA LEU A 154 0.63 -30.62 12.86
C LEU A 154 1.77 -29.60 12.75
N PRO A 155 1.91 -28.85 11.64
CA PRO A 155 2.88 -27.77 11.61
C PRO A 155 2.59 -26.88 12.82
N GLU A 156 3.63 -26.58 13.61
CA GLU A 156 3.61 -25.49 14.60
C GLU A 156 2.84 -24.35 13.93
N PRO A 157 1.73 -23.87 14.52
CA PRO A 157 0.88 -22.90 13.87
C PRO A 157 1.72 -21.65 13.68
N ARG A 158 2.30 -21.51 12.49
CA ARG A 158 2.58 -20.19 11.95
C ARG A 158 1.22 -19.54 12.01
N PRO A 159 1.07 -18.43 12.75
CA PRO A 159 -0.18 -17.71 12.69
C PRO A 159 -0.52 -17.61 11.22
N ILE A 160 -1.70 -18.10 10.83
CA ILE A 160 -2.30 -17.61 9.61
C ILE A 160 -2.65 -16.18 9.98
N ILE A 161 -1.61 -15.37 9.91
CA ILE A 161 -1.71 -14.01 9.52
C ILE A 161 -2.24 -14.16 8.09
N THR A 162 -3.57 -14.28 7.92
CA THR A 162 -4.20 -13.37 6.95
C THR A 162 -3.53 -12.07 7.32
N PRO A 163 -2.61 -11.47 6.52
CA PRO A 163 -1.84 -10.28 6.92
C PRO A 163 -2.86 -9.44 7.68
N PRO A 164 -2.75 -9.34 9.03
CA PRO A 164 -3.94 -9.07 9.86
C PRO A 164 -4.43 -7.81 9.25
N PRO A 165 -5.61 -7.78 8.55
CA PRO A 165 -5.80 -6.87 7.43
C PRO A 165 -5.15 -5.61 7.88
N ARG A 166 -4.05 -5.21 7.24
CA ARG A 166 -3.19 -4.18 7.84
C ARG A 166 -3.98 -2.86 7.74
N VAL A 167 -5.29 -2.84 8.03
CA VAL A 167 -5.85 -2.05 9.12
C VAL A 167 -4.89 -2.06 10.33
N ILE A 168 -3.77 -1.40 10.11
CA ILE A 168 -3.53 -0.15 10.80
C ILE A 168 -4.90 0.53 10.97
N VAL A 169 -5.62 0.20 12.06
CA VAL A 169 -6.57 1.14 12.67
C VAL A 169 -5.70 2.08 13.53
N THR A 170 -4.69 2.68 12.92
CA THR A 170 -4.55 4.10 13.20
C THR A 170 -5.75 4.69 12.47
N PRO A 171 -6.62 5.48 13.12
CA PRO A 171 -7.50 6.37 12.38
C PRO A 171 -6.64 6.98 11.25
N PRO A 172 -7.07 6.94 9.98
CA PRO A 172 -6.30 7.57 8.92
C PRO A 172 -5.90 8.94 9.42
N SER A 173 -4.59 9.24 9.43
CA SER A 173 -4.10 10.54 9.90
C SER A 173 -5.01 11.60 9.33
N SER A 174 -5.61 12.45 10.15
CA SER A 174 -6.50 13.49 9.63
C SER A 174 -5.73 14.33 8.60
N GLU A 175 -4.44 14.52 8.81
CA GLU A 175 -3.57 15.36 7.99
C GLU A 175 -3.20 14.72 6.64
N LEU A 176 -3.25 15.51 5.58
CA LEU A 176 -2.99 15.13 4.20
C LEU A 176 -2.02 16.12 3.55
N ILE A 177 -0.86 15.62 3.13
CA ILE A 177 0.02 16.31 2.19
C ILE A 177 -0.51 16.09 0.78
N LEU A 178 -0.74 17.19 0.06
CA LEU A 178 -0.99 17.19 -1.38
C LEU A 178 0.27 17.64 -2.12
N THR A 179 0.77 16.77 -2.99
CA THR A 179 1.89 17.08 -3.90
C THR A 179 1.34 17.41 -5.28
N ALA A 180 1.80 18.50 -5.89
CA ALA A 180 1.48 18.85 -7.27
C ALA A 180 2.69 18.60 -8.19
N ALA A 181 2.55 17.68 -9.14
CA ALA A 181 3.54 17.39 -10.18
C ALA A 181 3.19 18.13 -11.47
N ILE A 182 3.83 19.28 -11.66
CA ILE A 182 3.30 20.34 -12.54
C ILE A 182 3.85 20.33 -13.98
N VAL A 183 4.94 19.59 -14.25
CA VAL A 183 5.65 19.62 -15.55
C VAL A 183 5.96 18.21 -16.09
N GLY A 184 6.70 17.37 -15.35
CA GLY A 184 7.16 16.06 -15.83
C GLY A 184 8.10 16.07 -17.02
N ALA A 185 8.40 14.88 -17.55
CA ALA A 185 9.24 14.67 -18.74
C ALA A 185 8.44 14.22 -19.99
N GLU A 186 7.34 13.47 -19.82
CA GLU A 186 6.64 12.80 -20.93
C GLU A 186 5.63 13.69 -21.66
N ILE A 187 4.85 14.48 -20.92
CA ILE A 187 3.77 15.29 -21.49
C ILE A 187 4.37 16.50 -22.22
N THR A 188 3.81 16.83 -23.39
CA THR A 188 4.24 17.99 -24.20
C THR A 188 3.11 18.98 -24.45
N ARG A 189 3.45 20.20 -24.87
CA ARG A 189 2.45 21.23 -25.26
C ARG A 189 1.57 20.84 -26.45
N LYS A 190 1.96 19.83 -27.22
CA LYS A 190 1.12 19.25 -28.28
C LYS A 190 -0.08 18.50 -27.71
N GLN A 191 0.04 17.95 -26.50
CA GLN A 191 -1.03 17.21 -25.81
C GLN A 191 -1.88 18.13 -24.93
N THR A 192 -1.28 19.14 -24.31
CA THR A 192 -2.01 20.15 -23.53
C THR A 192 -1.30 21.51 -23.62
N PRO A 193 -2.00 22.60 -24.01
CA PRO A 193 -1.38 23.93 -24.06
C PRO A 193 -1.04 24.49 -22.68
N TRP A 194 -1.56 23.87 -21.61
CA TRP A 194 -1.44 24.33 -20.24
C TRP A 194 -0.17 23.89 -19.52
N LEU A 195 0.72 23.16 -20.20
CA LEU A 195 1.99 22.72 -19.62
C LEU A 195 2.93 23.92 -19.41
N PRO A 196 3.30 24.26 -18.16
CA PRO A 196 4.25 25.34 -17.90
C PRO A 196 5.66 24.94 -18.34
N ILE A 197 6.40 25.86 -18.98
CA ILE A 197 7.77 25.61 -19.47
C ILE A 197 8.75 26.60 -18.86
N THR A 198 8.45 27.89 -18.93
CA THR A 198 9.35 28.93 -18.42
C THR A 198 9.31 29.01 -16.90
N ALA A 199 10.39 29.49 -16.27
CA ALA A 199 10.44 29.68 -14.81
C ALA A 199 9.26 30.50 -14.27
N ARG A 200 8.82 31.53 -15.01
CA ARG A 200 7.65 32.34 -14.65
C ARG A 200 6.35 31.55 -14.69
N GLU A 201 6.09 30.81 -15.77
CA GLU A 201 4.89 29.98 -15.88
C GLU A 201 4.87 28.89 -14.80
N ILE A 202 6.02 28.28 -14.52
CA ILE A 202 6.19 27.29 -13.46
C ILE A 202 5.85 27.91 -12.09
N ALA A 203 6.37 29.10 -11.80
CA ALA A 203 6.09 29.80 -10.54
C ALA A 203 4.63 30.25 -10.41
N ASP A 204 4.02 30.71 -11.51
CA ASP A 204 2.59 31.05 -11.56
C ASP A 204 1.72 29.82 -11.29
N GLU A 205 2.06 28.68 -11.89
CA GLU A 205 1.30 27.43 -11.69
C GLU A 205 1.53 26.84 -10.29
N ALA A 206 2.75 26.93 -9.75
CA ALA A 206 3.06 26.54 -8.38
C ALA A 206 2.24 27.35 -7.36
N ALA A 207 2.15 28.67 -7.54
CA ALA A 207 1.34 29.55 -6.68
C ALA A 207 -0.15 29.18 -6.75
N ARG A 208 -0.70 28.96 -7.95
CA ARG A 208 -2.08 28.50 -8.13
C ARG A 208 -2.33 27.13 -7.48
N CYS A 209 -1.38 26.19 -7.58
CA CYS A 209 -1.47 24.91 -6.91
C CYS A 209 -1.44 25.07 -5.38
N ARG A 210 -0.62 25.99 -4.86
CA ARG A 210 -0.62 26.31 -3.44
C ARG A 210 -1.96 26.86 -2.97
N ASP A 211 -2.52 27.84 -3.68
CA ASP A 211 -3.83 28.42 -3.34
C ASP A 211 -4.93 27.34 -3.35
N ALA A 212 -4.78 26.31 -4.20
CA ALA A 212 -5.67 25.16 -4.26
C ALA A 212 -5.42 24.09 -3.16
N GLY A 213 -4.33 24.18 -2.41
CA GLY A 213 -4.02 23.31 -1.27
C GLY A 213 -2.76 22.44 -1.41
N ALA A 214 -1.95 22.58 -2.46
CA ALA A 214 -0.70 21.84 -2.58
C ALA A 214 0.33 22.33 -1.56
N ALA A 215 0.93 21.40 -0.82
CA ALA A 215 2.02 21.71 0.11
C ALA A 215 3.41 21.50 -0.51
N VAL A 216 3.49 20.59 -1.49
CA VAL A 216 4.73 20.22 -2.19
C VAL A 216 4.55 20.43 -3.68
N ILE A 217 5.55 21.01 -4.34
CA ILE A 217 5.66 21.04 -5.80
C ILE A 217 6.75 20.07 -6.23
N HIS A 218 6.35 19.03 -6.94
CA HIS A 218 7.27 18.15 -7.66
C HIS A 218 7.67 18.81 -8.98
N LEU A 219 8.96 19.05 -9.15
CA LEU A 219 9.52 19.92 -10.17
C LEU A 219 10.42 19.17 -11.15
N HIS A 220 10.05 19.29 -12.42
CA HIS A 220 10.90 19.12 -13.59
C HIS A 220 11.05 20.48 -14.29
N VAL A 221 12.09 20.62 -15.12
CA VAL A 221 12.24 21.77 -16.02
C VAL A 221 12.34 21.32 -17.46
N ARG A 222 12.09 22.26 -18.37
CA ARG A 222 12.17 22.05 -19.81
C ARG A 222 13.08 23.11 -20.42
N THR A 223 13.73 22.77 -21.53
CA THR A 223 14.34 23.76 -22.41
C THR A 223 13.27 24.64 -23.07
N ALA A 224 13.67 25.74 -23.70
CA ALA A 224 12.75 26.68 -24.33
C ALA A 224 11.89 26.06 -25.45
N ASP A 225 12.39 25.03 -26.12
CA ASP A 225 11.67 24.24 -27.13
C ASP A 225 10.80 23.12 -26.54
N GLY A 226 10.82 22.95 -25.21
CA GLY A 226 9.95 22.02 -24.47
C GLY A 226 10.54 20.64 -24.22
N ALA A 227 11.81 20.40 -24.57
CA ALA A 227 12.48 19.15 -24.28
C ALA A 227 12.77 19.01 -22.77
N PRO A 228 12.69 17.79 -22.19
CA PRO A 228 13.11 17.55 -20.81
C PRO A 228 14.56 17.97 -20.58
N SER A 229 14.85 18.54 -19.40
CA SER A 229 16.20 18.92 -19.03
C SER A 229 16.44 18.71 -17.54
N GLN A 230 17.66 18.35 -17.18
CA GLN A 230 18.17 18.37 -15.80
C GLN A 230 19.19 19.50 -15.58
N ASP A 231 19.23 20.51 -16.45
CA ASP A 231 20.17 21.62 -16.32
C ASP A 231 20.00 22.37 -14.99
N LYS A 232 21.10 22.50 -14.24
CA LYS A 232 21.10 23.16 -12.93
C LYS A 232 20.67 24.63 -13.00
N GLY A 233 20.95 25.33 -14.10
CA GLY A 233 20.62 26.74 -14.27
C GLY A 233 19.11 26.92 -14.41
N LEU A 234 18.48 26.11 -15.26
CA LEU A 234 17.03 26.09 -15.42
C LEU A 234 16.30 25.74 -14.12
N PHE A 235 16.82 24.76 -13.37
CA PHE A 235 16.30 24.47 -12.03
C PHE A 235 16.48 25.65 -11.08
N ALA A 236 17.67 26.27 -11.02
CA ALA A 236 17.91 27.41 -10.14
C ALA A 236 16.97 28.58 -10.44
N GLU A 237 16.73 28.89 -11.72
CA GLU A 237 15.78 29.92 -12.15
C GLU A 237 14.34 29.58 -11.74
N ALA A 238 13.88 28.36 -12.00
CA ALA A 238 12.53 27.92 -11.62
C ALA A 238 12.33 27.93 -10.10
N ILE A 239 13.30 27.43 -9.33
CA ILE A 239 13.25 27.39 -7.87
C ILE A 239 13.23 28.80 -7.28
N ALA A 240 14.06 29.71 -7.80
CA ALA A 240 14.07 31.10 -7.38
C ALA A 240 12.71 31.78 -7.64
N ALA A 241 12.15 31.58 -8.84
CA ALA A 241 10.85 32.14 -9.21
C ALA A 241 9.71 31.58 -8.35
N ILE A 242 9.70 30.28 -8.05
CA ILE A 242 8.70 29.67 -7.15
C ILE A 242 8.80 30.29 -5.75
N ARG A 243 10.01 30.36 -5.19
CA ARG A 243 10.26 30.88 -3.83
C ARG A 243 9.91 32.37 -3.69
N GLU A 244 9.96 33.14 -4.77
CA GLU A 244 9.50 34.53 -4.78
C GLU A 244 7.98 34.65 -4.65
N LYS A 245 7.22 33.67 -5.16
CA LYS A 245 5.75 33.71 -5.22
C LYS A 245 5.05 32.92 -4.13
N THR A 246 5.66 31.87 -3.61
CA THR A 246 5.01 30.94 -2.68
C THR A 246 6.01 30.21 -1.79
N ASP A 247 5.51 29.67 -0.68
CA ASP A 247 6.25 29.00 0.41
C ASP A 247 6.14 27.46 0.38
N VAL A 248 5.67 26.89 -0.74
CA VAL A 248 5.65 25.44 -1.00
C VAL A 248 7.01 24.79 -0.78
N ILE A 249 6.98 23.52 -0.39
CA ILE A 249 8.18 22.68 -0.43
C ILE A 249 8.50 22.40 -1.89
N VAL A 250 9.72 22.72 -2.31
CA VAL A 250 10.20 22.37 -3.64
C VAL A 250 10.87 21.00 -3.60
N GLN A 251 10.33 20.06 -4.37
CA GLN A 251 10.87 18.72 -4.57
C GLN A 251 11.38 18.58 -6.01
N THR A 252 12.70 18.49 -6.22
CA THR A 252 13.24 18.31 -7.57
C THR A 252 13.29 16.85 -7.96
N SER A 253 13.01 16.54 -9.22
CA SER A 253 13.20 15.18 -9.73
C SER A 253 14.68 14.82 -9.88
N THR A 254 15.08 13.65 -9.39
CA THR A 254 16.33 12.99 -9.83
C THR A 254 16.06 11.87 -10.83
N GLY A 255 14.81 11.74 -11.29
CA GLY A 255 14.46 10.82 -12.36
C GLY A 255 14.86 11.34 -13.73
N GLY A 256 14.58 12.63 -14.00
CA GLY A 256 14.78 13.22 -15.31
C GLY A 256 13.88 12.57 -16.38
N ALA A 257 14.42 12.37 -17.57
CA ALA A 257 13.79 11.59 -18.64
C ALA A 257 14.56 10.28 -18.88
N VAL A 258 13.92 9.31 -19.53
CA VAL A 258 14.58 8.09 -19.96
C VAL A 258 15.81 8.41 -20.82
N GLY A 259 16.91 7.68 -20.58
CA GLY A 259 18.18 7.88 -21.28
C GLY A 259 19.15 8.90 -20.63
N MET A 260 18.71 9.68 -19.63
CA MET A 260 19.60 10.61 -18.91
C MET A 260 20.56 9.89 -17.96
N GLY A 261 21.82 10.30 -17.96
CA GLY A 261 22.86 9.73 -17.11
C GLY A 261 22.77 10.16 -15.64
N GLY A 262 23.44 9.45 -14.74
CA GLY A 262 23.40 9.73 -13.30
C GLY A 262 23.88 11.13 -12.90
N GLU A 263 24.98 11.61 -13.50
CA GLU A 263 25.51 12.96 -13.21
C GLU A 263 24.55 14.06 -13.67
N GLU A 264 23.96 13.88 -14.86
CA GLU A 264 22.94 14.78 -15.37
C GLU A 264 21.73 14.81 -14.43
N ARG A 265 21.24 13.62 -14.03
CA ARG A 265 20.11 13.47 -13.12
C ARG A 265 20.34 14.04 -11.72
N ALA A 266 21.59 14.14 -11.28
CA ALA A 266 21.96 14.69 -9.98
C ALA A 266 22.11 16.23 -9.97
N GLN A 267 22.19 16.89 -11.12
CA GLN A 267 22.38 18.34 -11.22
C GLN A 267 21.39 19.19 -10.39
N PRO A 268 20.08 18.86 -10.32
CA PRO A 268 19.12 19.66 -9.55
C PRO A 268 19.46 19.73 -8.05
N LEU A 269 20.17 18.74 -7.51
CA LEU A 269 20.59 18.69 -6.11
C LEU A 269 21.59 19.80 -5.74
N LEU A 270 22.32 20.34 -6.74
CA LEU A 270 23.21 21.49 -6.55
C LEU A 270 22.46 22.78 -6.19
N CYS A 271 21.14 22.79 -6.39
CA CYS A 271 20.27 23.91 -6.00
C CYS A 271 19.78 23.82 -4.55
N HIS A 272 20.22 22.80 -3.79
CA HIS A 272 19.81 22.54 -2.41
C HIS A 272 18.28 22.60 -2.21
N PRO A 273 17.52 21.76 -2.94
CA PRO A 273 16.08 21.67 -2.76
C PRO A 273 15.76 21.06 -1.40
N GLU A 274 14.56 21.32 -0.88
CA GLU A 274 14.14 20.76 0.40
C GLU A 274 13.90 19.25 0.28
N MET A 275 13.34 18.82 -0.85
CA MET A 275 13.15 17.42 -1.18
C MET A 275 13.72 17.08 -2.55
N ALA A 276 13.95 15.80 -2.77
CA ALA A 276 14.23 15.28 -4.09
C ALA A 276 13.59 13.90 -4.25
N THR A 277 13.19 13.52 -5.46
CA THR A 277 12.73 12.14 -5.67
C THR A 277 13.92 11.19 -5.76
N LEU A 278 13.70 9.94 -5.38
CA LEU A 278 14.65 8.85 -5.54
C LEU A 278 13.90 7.66 -6.13
N ASN A 279 14.24 7.29 -7.36
CA ASN A 279 13.72 6.10 -8.00
C ASN A 279 14.38 4.85 -7.38
N CYS A 280 13.58 3.99 -6.76
CA CYS A 280 14.09 2.87 -5.96
C CYS A 280 14.29 1.56 -6.74
N GLY A 281 14.29 1.60 -8.08
CA GLY A 281 14.61 0.42 -8.90
C GLY A 281 14.43 0.64 -10.40
N THR A 282 15.05 -0.25 -11.17
CA THR A 282 14.92 -0.30 -12.64
C THR A 282 13.64 -1.01 -13.05
N LEU A 283 12.95 -0.48 -14.06
CA LEU A 283 11.77 -1.08 -14.67
C LEU A 283 11.68 -0.75 -16.16
N ASN A 284 10.77 -1.44 -16.85
CA ASN A 284 10.31 -0.96 -18.16
C ASN A 284 9.46 0.30 -17.97
N PHE A 285 9.58 1.24 -18.91
CA PHE A 285 8.84 2.49 -18.93
C PHE A 285 8.38 2.75 -20.37
N GLY A 286 7.15 2.33 -20.67
CA GLY A 286 6.70 2.19 -22.05
C GLY A 286 7.48 1.09 -22.78
N GLU A 287 8.04 1.44 -23.94
CA GLU A 287 8.90 0.56 -24.73
C GLU A 287 10.39 0.65 -24.31
N GLU A 288 10.73 1.56 -23.39
CA GLU A 288 12.09 1.81 -22.96
C GLU A 288 12.35 1.23 -21.55
N VAL A 289 13.60 1.36 -21.07
CA VAL A 289 13.99 0.95 -19.71
C VAL A 289 14.37 2.20 -18.93
N PHE A 290 13.72 2.40 -17.78
CA PHE A 290 14.09 3.46 -16.86
C PHE A 290 15.13 2.95 -15.86
N GLU A 291 16.40 3.15 -16.19
CA GLU A 291 17.53 2.58 -15.47
C GLU A 291 17.81 3.26 -14.12
N ASN A 292 17.68 2.49 -13.06
CA ASN A 292 18.06 2.85 -11.69
C ASN A 292 18.82 1.67 -11.05
N PRO A 293 20.00 1.30 -11.57
CA PRO A 293 20.78 0.23 -10.97
C PRO A 293 21.23 0.64 -9.56
N ARG A 294 21.38 -0.33 -8.67
CA ARG A 294 21.75 -0.10 -7.25
C ARG A 294 22.93 0.85 -7.03
N PRO A 295 24.03 0.80 -7.83
CA PRO A 295 25.12 1.77 -7.69
C PRO A 295 24.66 3.22 -7.89
N LEU A 296 23.78 3.48 -8.87
CA LEU A 296 23.21 4.80 -9.10
C LEU A 296 22.29 5.22 -7.96
N ILE A 297 21.42 4.32 -7.48
CA ILE A 297 20.53 4.61 -6.33
C ILE A 297 21.36 5.02 -5.11
N ARG A 298 22.46 4.30 -4.82
CA ARG A 298 23.36 4.62 -3.70
C ARG A 298 24.05 5.97 -3.87
N ASP A 299 24.52 6.28 -5.08
CA ASP A 299 25.13 7.57 -5.37
C ASP A 299 24.13 8.72 -5.20
N LEU A 300 22.91 8.58 -5.74
CA LEU A 300 21.84 9.57 -5.57
C LEU A 300 21.42 9.71 -4.10
N CYS A 301 21.28 8.63 -3.33
CA CYS A 301 21.04 8.72 -1.88
C CYS A 301 22.09 9.59 -1.18
N LYS A 302 23.38 9.36 -1.49
CA LYS A 302 24.49 10.12 -0.92
C LYS A 302 24.38 11.60 -1.29
N ARG A 303 24.12 11.92 -2.57
CA ARG A 303 24.02 13.29 -3.05
C ARG A 303 22.81 14.04 -2.52
N ILE A 304 21.66 13.37 -2.40
CA ILE A 304 20.45 13.92 -1.78
C ILE A 304 20.74 14.32 -0.34
N ARG A 305 21.43 13.45 0.42
CA ARG A 305 21.86 13.75 1.78
C ARG A 305 22.84 14.92 1.85
N GLU A 306 23.83 14.97 0.95
CA GLU A 306 24.82 16.07 0.86
C GLU A 306 24.16 17.41 0.49
N ALA A 307 23.09 17.38 -0.30
CA ALA A 307 22.30 18.56 -0.60
C ALA A 307 21.45 19.04 0.59
N GLY A 308 21.30 18.23 1.64
CA GLY A 308 20.43 18.50 2.78
C GLY A 308 18.96 18.21 2.53
N SER A 309 18.65 17.43 1.49
CA SER A 309 17.29 17.15 1.03
C SER A 309 16.71 15.88 1.66
N VAL A 310 15.38 15.82 1.80
CA VAL A 310 14.66 14.59 2.17
C VAL A 310 14.19 13.85 0.90
N PRO A 311 14.48 12.54 0.76
CA PRO A 311 14.05 11.77 -0.40
C PRO A 311 12.56 11.41 -0.33
N GLU A 312 11.85 11.57 -1.44
CA GLU A 312 10.60 10.84 -1.73
C GLU A 312 10.94 9.57 -2.52
N LEU A 313 10.55 8.41 -1.98
CA LEU A 313 10.95 7.10 -2.49
C LEU A 313 9.95 6.62 -3.54
N GLU A 314 10.27 6.83 -4.81
CA GLU A 314 9.39 6.47 -5.93
C GLU A 314 9.44 4.95 -6.19
N CYS A 315 8.34 4.29 -5.84
CA CYS A 315 8.17 2.85 -5.91
C CYS A 315 7.11 2.51 -6.98
N TYR A 316 7.60 2.02 -8.11
CA TYR A 316 6.78 1.57 -9.25
C TYR A 316 6.45 0.08 -9.17
N GLU A 317 7.15 -0.64 -8.29
CA GLU A 317 6.99 -2.07 -8.04
C GLU A 317 7.21 -2.38 -6.56
N VAL A 318 6.73 -3.53 -6.09
CA VAL A 318 6.87 -3.94 -4.68
C VAL A 318 8.35 -4.13 -4.32
N GLY A 319 9.16 -4.64 -5.25
CA GLY A 319 10.61 -4.80 -5.03
C GLY A 319 11.36 -3.49 -4.79
N HIS A 320 10.79 -2.34 -5.19
CA HIS A 320 11.39 -1.03 -4.93
C HIS A 320 11.25 -0.62 -3.47
N ILE A 321 10.17 -1.06 -2.80
CA ILE A 321 10.00 -0.90 -1.36
C ILE A 321 11.10 -1.68 -0.64
N GLU A 322 11.30 -2.95 -1.00
CA GLU A 322 12.37 -3.80 -0.43
C GLU A 322 13.76 -3.20 -0.62
N GLU A 323 14.05 -2.64 -1.80
CA GLU A 323 15.30 -1.95 -2.07
C GLU A 323 15.50 -0.75 -1.14
N ALA A 324 14.47 0.09 -0.96
CA ALA A 324 14.52 1.24 -0.04
C ALA A 324 14.70 0.80 1.42
N LEU A 325 13.99 -0.23 1.86
CA LEU A 325 14.13 -0.78 3.23
C LEU A 325 15.52 -1.33 3.48
N ARG A 326 16.11 -2.00 2.49
CA ARG A 326 17.48 -2.49 2.59
C ARG A 326 18.47 -1.34 2.68
N LEU A 327 18.35 -0.32 1.84
CA LEU A 327 19.22 0.87 1.91
C LEU A 327 19.07 1.62 3.24
N HIS A 328 17.89 1.59 3.84
CA HIS A 328 17.65 2.13 5.18
C HIS A 328 18.32 1.30 6.27
N ALA A 329 18.19 -0.02 6.23
CA ALA A 329 18.86 -0.93 7.17
C ALA A 329 20.40 -0.83 7.11
N GLU A 330 20.95 -0.53 5.94
CA GLU A 330 22.39 -0.30 5.75
C GLU A 330 22.85 1.12 6.18
N GLY A 331 21.93 2.00 6.57
CA GLY A 331 22.24 3.39 6.95
C GLY A 331 22.59 4.32 5.78
N VAL A 332 22.36 3.88 4.54
CA VAL A 332 22.55 4.72 3.34
C VAL A 332 21.40 5.71 3.21
N LEU A 333 20.17 5.24 3.45
CA LEU A 333 18.96 6.05 3.50
C LEU A 333 18.61 6.36 4.97
N THR A 334 18.53 7.63 5.33
CA THR A 334 18.33 8.06 6.73
C THR A 334 17.12 8.98 6.87
N GLY A 335 16.53 9.03 8.07
CA GLY A 335 15.40 9.90 8.38
C GLY A 335 14.05 9.20 8.25
N PRO A 336 12.94 9.95 8.45
CA PRO A 336 11.60 9.44 8.19
C PRO A 336 11.47 8.99 6.73
N LEU A 337 10.95 7.79 6.51
CA LEU A 337 10.75 7.27 5.16
C LEU A 337 9.43 7.81 4.59
N HIS A 338 9.48 8.43 3.42
CA HIS A 338 8.31 8.87 2.67
C HIS A 338 8.22 8.11 1.34
N PHE A 339 7.28 7.18 1.23
CA PHE A 339 7.08 6.35 0.04
C PHE A 339 6.07 6.96 -0.92
N GLN A 340 6.39 7.00 -2.22
CA GLN A 340 5.43 7.33 -3.27
C GLN A 340 5.14 6.07 -4.07
N PHE A 341 3.91 5.56 -4.02
CA PHE A 341 3.49 4.45 -4.87
C PHE A 341 3.08 5.00 -6.23
N VAL A 342 3.88 4.71 -7.26
CA VAL A 342 3.67 5.19 -8.63
C VAL A 342 2.99 4.10 -9.45
N LEU A 343 1.74 4.34 -9.87
CA LEU A 343 0.86 3.29 -10.39
C LEU A 343 0.40 3.55 -11.83
N GLY A 344 0.28 2.48 -12.60
CA GLY A 344 -0.32 2.52 -13.94
C GLY A 344 0.58 3.05 -15.04
N VAL A 345 1.87 3.24 -14.76
CA VAL A 345 2.91 3.44 -15.78
C VAL A 345 3.04 2.14 -16.59
N PRO A 346 2.99 2.18 -17.93
CA PRO A 346 3.27 0.99 -18.76
C PRO A 346 4.66 0.44 -18.44
N GLY A 347 4.74 -0.81 -17.98
CA GLY A 347 6.00 -1.47 -17.57
C GLY A 347 6.24 -1.52 -16.06
N GLY A 348 5.45 -0.78 -15.25
CA GLY A 348 5.40 -0.91 -13.79
C GLY A 348 4.10 -1.53 -13.29
N ILE A 349 3.86 -1.41 -11.99
CA ILE A 349 2.72 -2.05 -11.32
C ILE A 349 1.39 -1.39 -11.70
N GLY A 350 0.35 -2.21 -11.88
CA GLY A 350 -0.98 -1.75 -12.25
C GLY A 350 -1.71 -0.95 -11.16
N ALA A 351 -2.48 0.05 -11.56
CA ALA A 351 -3.31 0.88 -10.67
C ALA A 351 -4.60 0.16 -10.26
N ARG A 352 -4.54 -0.59 -9.15
CA ARG A 352 -5.66 -1.34 -8.55
C ARG A 352 -5.68 -1.20 -7.03
N GLU A 353 -6.84 -1.33 -6.41
CA GLU A 353 -6.98 -1.15 -4.95
C GLU A 353 -6.18 -2.18 -4.15
N GLU A 354 -6.24 -3.44 -4.56
CA GLU A 354 -5.51 -4.53 -3.93
C GLU A 354 -3.98 -4.33 -3.98
N VAL A 355 -3.48 -3.62 -5.00
CA VAL A 355 -2.05 -3.25 -5.10
C VAL A 355 -1.69 -2.20 -4.07
N VAL A 356 -2.48 -1.12 -3.96
CA VAL A 356 -2.25 -0.05 -2.96
C VAL A 356 -2.24 -0.63 -1.55
N ARG A 357 -3.22 -1.48 -1.24
CA ARG A 357 -3.32 -2.13 0.08
C ARG A 357 -2.12 -3.03 0.36
N PHE A 358 -1.63 -3.76 -0.65
CA PHE A 358 -0.47 -4.62 -0.51
C PHE A 358 0.83 -3.83 -0.33
N MET A 359 1.06 -2.77 -1.12
CA MET A 359 2.23 -1.90 -0.97
C MET A 359 2.25 -1.19 0.39
N MET A 360 1.10 -0.67 0.83
CA MET A 360 0.90 -0.12 2.17
C MET A 360 1.19 -1.15 3.27
N SER A 361 0.92 -2.44 3.04
CA SER A 361 1.23 -3.48 4.02
C SER A 361 2.71 -3.84 4.09
N GLN A 362 3.56 -3.36 3.18
CA GLN A 362 5.00 -3.65 3.18
C GLN A 362 5.85 -2.57 3.87
N ILE A 363 5.35 -1.33 4.01
CA ILE A 363 6.15 -0.24 4.61
C ILE A 363 6.25 -0.39 6.15
N PRO A 364 7.34 0.07 6.80
CA PRO A 364 7.50 -0.02 8.24
C PRO A 364 6.60 0.98 8.99
N PRO A 365 6.27 0.72 10.27
CA PRO A 365 5.60 1.70 11.12
C PRO A 365 6.38 3.02 11.18
N GLY A 366 5.67 4.15 11.21
CA GLY A 366 6.28 5.48 11.24
C GLY A 366 6.72 6.02 9.87
N ALA A 367 6.73 5.20 8.81
CA ALA A 367 6.85 5.69 7.46
C ALA A 367 5.55 6.38 7.00
N THR A 368 5.69 7.44 6.20
CA THR A 368 4.58 8.06 5.49
C THR A 368 4.54 7.53 4.06
N TRP A 369 3.37 7.57 3.42
CA TRP A 369 3.21 7.10 2.05
C TRP A 369 2.17 7.91 1.29
N GLY A 370 2.29 7.99 -0.03
CA GLY A 370 1.33 8.58 -0.93
C GLY A 370 1.15 7.77 -2.21
N VAL A 371 0.21 8.20 -3.05
CA VAL A 371 -0.01 7.62 -4.37
C VAL A 371 0.09 8.69 -5.46
N ALA A 372 0.84 8.37 -6.50
CA ALA A 372 0.80 9.01 -7.82
C ALA A 372 0.30 7.96 -8.82
N ALA A 373 -0.67 8.30 -9.67
CA ALA A 373 -1.18 7.35 -10.66
C ALA A 373 -1.42 8.03 -12.01
N VAL A 374 -1.09 7.34 -13.09
CA VAL A 374 -1.04 7.94 -14.44
C VAL A 374 -2.42 8.00 -15.11
N GLY A 375 -2.70 9.12 -15.75
CA GLY A 375 -3.86 9.39 -16.59
C GLY A 375 -5.18 9.19 -15.84
N ARG A 376 -6.08 8.38 -16.42
CA ARG A 376 -7.40 8.08 -15.84
C ARG A 376 -7.34 7.46 -14.43
N HIS A 377 -6.19 6.93 -14.02
CA HIS A 377 -6.01 6.31 -12.72
C HIS A 377 -5.68 7.32 -11.61
N GLN A 378 -5.26 8.56 -11.94
CA GLN A 378 -4.90 9.60 -10.97
C GLN A 378 -6.00 9.77 -9.92
N ARG A 379 -7.22 10.07 -10.36
CA ARG A 379 -8.36 10.33 -9.47
C ARG A 379 -8.71 9.13 -8.58
N PRO A 380 -9.10 7.95 -9.10
CA PRO A 380 -9.56 6.86 -8.25
C PRO A 380 -8.49 6.37 -7.25
N MET A 381 -7.20 6.44 -7.62
CA MET A 381 -6.12 5.96 -6.76
C MET A 381 -5.69 6.98 -5.69
N THR A 382 -5.68 8.28 -6.01
CA THR A 382 -5.44 9.33 -5.00
C THR A 382 -6.59 9.43 -4.00
N GLU A 383 -7.84 9.32 -4.46
CA GLU A 383 -9.01 9.25 -3.58
C GLU A 383 -8.98 8.02 -2.66
N LEU A 384 -8.49 6.88 -3.17
CA LEU A 384 -8.26 5.67 -2.37
C LEU A 384 -7.17 5.90 -1.32
N ALA A 385 -6.03 6.48 -1.69
CA ALA A 385 -4.95 6.79 -0.75
C ALA A 385 -5.45 7.66 0.41
N MET A 386 -6.25 8.68 0.11
CA MET A 386 -6.87 9.53 1.12
C MET A 386 -7.81 8.76 2.08
N ARG A 387 -8.62 7.83 1.56
CA ARG A 387 -9.48 6.98 2.41
C ARG A 387 -8.68 6.01 3.29
N LEU A 388 -7.48 5.62 2.86
CA LEU A 388 -6.60 4.69 3.57
C LEU A 388 -5.57 5.37 4.48
N GLY A 389 -5.63 6.70 4.63
CA GLY A 389 -4.71 7.44 5.50
C GLY A 389 -3.39 7.84 4.84
N GLY A 390 -3.18 7.53 3.56
CA GLY A 390 -2.03 7.97 2.77
C GLY A 390 -2.15 9.42 2.27
N HIS A 391 -1.10 9.86 1.60
CA HIS A 391 -0.97 11.14 0.91
C HIS A 391 -1.31 11.02 -0.58
N ALA A 392 -1.39 12.14 -1.31
CA ALA A 392 -1.76 12.12 -2.72
C ALA A 392 -0.91 13.07 -3.55
N ARG A 393 -0.54 12.61 -4.75
CA ARG A 393 0.10 13.40 -5.80
C ARG A 393 -0.82 13.52 -7.00
N VAL A 394 -1.01 14.75 -7.48
CA VAL A 394 -1.80 15.08 -8.68
C VAL A 394 -1.05 16.11 -9.52
N GLY A 395 -1.49 16.35 -10.75
CA GLY A 395 -0.90 17.37 -11.63
C GLY A 395 -0.76 16.92 -13.07
N LEU A 396 -0.37 17.86 -13.93
CA LEU A 396 -0.27 17.67 -15.38
C LEU A 396 0.80 16.66 -15.79
N GLU A 397 1.82 16.45 -14.97
CA GLU A 397 2.82 15.40 -15.18
C GLU A 397 2.17 14.02 -15.25
N ASP A 398 1.27 13.75 -14.30
CA ASP A 398 0.66 12.43 -14.17
C ASP A 398 -0.64 12.33 -15.01
N ASN A 399 -1.39 13.43 -15.19
CA ASN A 399 -2.67 13.43 -15.90
C ASN A 399 -3.05 14.83 -16.40
N ILE A 400 -3.39 14.93 -17.69
CA ILE A 400 -3.79 16.19 -18.33
C ILE A 400 -5.31 16.45 -18.33
N TYR A 401 -6.12 15.53 -17.82
CA TYR A 401 -7.58 15.63 -17.88
C TYR A 401 -8.20 15.96 -16.53
N LEU A 402 -9.01 17.01 -16.46
CA LEU A 402 -9.87 17.25 -15.31
C LEU A 402 -10.96 16.17 -15.29
N ASP A 403 -11.74 16.04 -16.35
CA ASP A 403 -12.73 14.98 -16.52
C ASP A 403 -12.54 14.26 -17.85
N LYS A 404 -13.32 13.20 -18.10
CA LYS A 404 -13.21 12.42 -19.34
C LYS A 404 -13.41 13.34 -20.56
N GLY A 405 -12.32 13.57 -21.30
CA GLY A 405 -12.30 14.42 -22.49
C GLY A 405 -12.19 15.92 -22.21
N VAL A 406 -12.08 16.35 -20.94
CA VAL A 406 -11.92 17.75 -20.55
C VAL A 406 -10.50 17.95 -20.04
N LEU A 407 -9.68 18.70 -20.78
CA LEU A 407 -8.33 19.03 -20.35
C LEU A 407 -8.36 19.89 -19.08
N ALA A 408 -7.41 19.65 -18.18
CA ALA A 408 -7.18 20.51 -17.04
C ALA A 408 -6.42 21.77 -17.48
N GLU A 409 -6.94 22.94 -17.10
CA GLU A 409 -6.29 24.23 -17.33
C GLU A 409 -5.20 24.46 -16.28
N GLY A 410 -4.09 23.75 -16.44
CA GLY A 410 -3.03 23.66 -15.43
C GLY A 410 -3.24 22.47 -14.49
N SER A 411 -2.35 22.36 -13.51
CA SER A 411 -2.41 21.40 -12.40
C SER A 411 -3.35 21.86 -11.27
N ALA A 412 -3.51 23.17 -11.06
CA ALA A 412 -4.29 23.72 -9.96
C ALA A 412 -5.76 23.21 -9.90
N PRO A 413 -6.50 23.05 -11.01
CA PRO A 413 -7.83 22.44 -10.97
C PRO A 413 -7.83 20.98 -10.45
N LEU A 414 -6.77 20.21 -10.73
CA LEU A 414 -6.61 18.85 -10.23
C LEU A 414 -6.35 18.85 -8.71
N VAL A 415 -5.52 19.77 -8.25
CA VAL A 415 -5.25 19.99 -6.81
C VAL A 415 -6.52 20.42 -6.08
N ALA A 416 -7.25 21.41 -6.60
CA ALA A 416 -8.47 21.92 -5.98
C ALA A 416 -9.53 20.82 -5.81
N ARG A 417 -9.67 19.95 -6.82
CA ARG A 417 -10.55 18.79 -6.73
C ARG A 417 -10.09 17.78 -5.69
N ALA A 418 -8.79 17.47 -5.65
CA ALA A 418 -8.22 16.57 -4.67
C ALA A 418 -8.42 17.09 -3.23
N ALA A 419 -8.20 18.39 -3.00
CA ALA A 419 -8.44 19.06 -1.73
C ALA A 419 -9.92 19.07 -1.33
N ALA A 420 -10.82 19.31 -2.28
CA ALA A 420 -12.26 19.25 -2.02
C ALA A 420 -12.70 17.84 -1.60
N TYR A 421 -12.21 16.80 -2.28
CA TYR A 421 -12.50 15.41 -1.92
C TYR A 421 -11.90 15.02 -0.56
N ALA A 422 -10.68 15.46 -0.24
CA ALA A 422 -10.08 15.24 1.07
C ALA A 422 -11.01 15.68 2.21
N LYS A 423 -11.61 16.87 2.07
CA LYS A 423 -12.58 17.40 3.03
C LYS A 423 -13.82 16.50 3.17
N THR A 424 -14.31 15.89 2.09
CA THR A 424 -15.50 15.01 2.15
C THR A 424 -15.23 13.68 2.86
N VAL A 425 -13.97 13.25 2.92
CA VAL A 425 -13.56 12.03 3.65
C VAL A 425 -12.91 12.33 5.01
N GLY A 426 -13.06 13.56 5.51
CA GLY A 426 -12.57 13.95 6.84
C GLY A 426 -11.05 14.11 6.94
N ARG A 427 -10.37 14.35 5.80
CA ARG A 427 -8.94 14.64 5.74
C ARG A 427 -8.71 16.15 5.66
N GLU A 428 -7.77 16.65 6.46
CA GLU A 428 -7.31 18.03 6.52
C GLU A 428 -6.08 18.20 5.62
N VAL A 429 -6.19 19.01 4.57
CA VAL A 429 -5.06 19.37 3.72
C VAL A 429 -4.14 20.31 4.51
N VAL A 430 -2.89 19.91 4.72
CA VAL A 430 -1.94 20.69 5.49
C VAL A 430 -1.23 21.75 4.64
N ASP A 431 -0.83 22.85 5.27
CA ASP A 431 0.08 23.82 4.64
C ASP A 431 1.54 23.28 4.59
N PRO A 432 2.46 23.93 3.86
CA PRO A 432 3.87 23.53 3.80
C PRO A 432 4.60 23.61 5.12
N ALA A 433 4.25 24.51 6.04
CA ALA A 433 4.92 24.58 7.32
C ALA A 433 4.66 23.29 8.12
N ARG A 434 3.43 22.79 8.10
CA ARG A 434 3.07 21.52 8.70
C ARG A 434 3.57 20.32 7.90
N ALA A 435 3.52 20.37 6.57
CA ALA A 435 4.09 19.33 5.73
C ALA A 435 5.60 19.13 5.99
N ARG A 436 6.36 20.22 6.20
CA ARG A 436 7.78 20.15 6.59
C ARG A 436 7.97 19.34 7.86
N GLN A 437 7.14 19.56 8.88
CA GLN A 437 7.21 18.81 10.14
C GLN A 437 6.90 17.31 9.93
N LEU A 438 5.86 17.00 9.16
CA LEU A 438 5.46 15.62 8.85
C LEU A 438 6.54 14.85 8.07
N LEU A 439 7.26 15.55 7.20
CA LEU A 439 8.32 14.99 6.37
C LEU A 439 9.70 15.03 7.04
N GLY A 440 9.81 15.56 8.27
CA GLY A 440 11.08 15.69 8.99
C GLY A 440 12.04 16.71 8.39
N LEU A 441 11.53 17.67 7.60
CA LEU A 441 12.29 18.78 7.06
C LEU A 441 12.55 19.85 8.14
N PRO A 442 13.70 20.54 8.09
CA PRO A 442 13.94 21.70 8.96
C PRO A 442 12.91 22.81 8.68
N GLY A 443 12.51 23.53 9.72
CA GLY A 443 11.56 24.65 9.60
C GLY A 443 12.06 25.74 8.64
N ALA A 444 11.14 26.42 7.96
CA ALA A 444 11.49 27.45 6.98
C ALA A 444 12.45 28.51 7.58
N GLY A 445 13.68 28.57 7.08
CA GLY A 445 14.72 29.51 7.53
C GLY A 445 15.91 28.89 8.25
N ALA A 446 15.83 27.64 8.71
CA ALA A 446 17.00 26.94 9.27
C ALA A 446 17.83 26.33 8.13
N ARG A 447 18.90 27.03 7.70
CA ARG A 447 19.88 26.43 6.78
C ARG A 447 20.53 25.23 7.46
N ALA A 448 20.68 24.13 6.73
CA ALA A 448 21.47 22.98 7.17
C ALA A 448 22.93 23.44 7.40
N GLY A 449 23.33 23.62 8.66
CA GLY A 449 24.68 24.08 9.02
C GLY A 449 24.81 24.72 10.40
N GLU A 450 23.74 25.16 11.05
CA GLU A 450 23.84 25.64 12.44
C GLU A 450 23.83 24.45 13.42
N PRO A 451 24.84 24.32 14.31
CA PRO A 451 24.84 23.29 15.33
C PRO A 451 23.61 23.47 16.21
N ARG A 452 22.88 22.37 16.48
CA ARG A 452 21.85 22.38 17.52
C ARG A 452 22.51 22.79 18.84
N ALA A 453 22.13 23.96 19.36
CA ALA A 453 22.50 24.35 20.72
C ALA A 453 21.96 23.29 21.69
N SER A 454 22.86 22.86 22.58
CA SER A 454 22.71 21.77 23.56
C SER A 454 21.50 21.90 24.47
#